data_AF-A0A2D1U8U2-F1
#
_entry.id   AF-A0A2D1U8U2-F1
#
_cell.length_a   1.000
_cell.length_b   1.000
_cell.length_c   1.000
_cell.angle_alpha   90.00
_cell.angle_beta   90.00
_cell.angle_gamma   90.00
#
_symmetry.space_group_name_H-M   'P 1'
#
loop_
_entity.id
_entity.type
_entity.pdbx_description
1 polymer ?
#
loop_
_entity_poly.entity_id
_entity_poly.type
_entity_poly.pdbx_seq_one_letter_code
_entity_poly.pdbx_strand_id
1 'polypeptide(L)'
;MSKFLYGQTNTFPTSGNVGIGTMNPGANLSFKSVLDGSDASGITWYSPRSLAYGICKTAGIWDASLNYQQLQLSWETGIVLDPGSLYGKSYVDIQGAGLRVTSGNLGIGTVDTKGYKLAVNGKIRAHEIKVEIANLPDYVFAKDYKLPSLKEPTQHIQEKGHLPGEEIKANGINLGEINAKLLKKMEKLTLYMIELKKKNER
;
A
#
# COMPACT_ATOMS: atom_id res chain seq x y z
N MET A 1 38.22 11.46 -48.07
CA MET A 1 38.62 11.14 -46.67
C MET A 1 39.06 12.45 -46.05
N SER A 2 38.70 12.88 -44.85
CA SER A 2 38.20 12.23 -43.65
C SER A 2 37.54 13.31 -42.77
N LYS A 3 36.41 13.01 -42.11
CA LYS A 3 35.79 13.86 -41.09
C LYS A 3 36.66 13.82 -39.83
N PHE A 4 37.22 14.96 -39.39
CA PHE A 4 37.88 15.05 -38.08
C PHE A 4 36.84 15.41 -37.01
N LEU A 5 36.72 14.55 -36.00
CA LEU A 5 36.03 14.82 -34.74
C LEU A 5 37.07 15.23 -33.69
N TYR A 6 36.85 16.37 -33.02
CA TYR A 6 37.71 16.90 -31.95
C TYR A 6 37.27 16.38 -30.56
N GLY A 7 38.20 15.90 -29.75
CA GLY A 7 38.01 15.65 -28.30
C GLY A 7 38.52 16.84 -27.46
N GLN A 8 37.95 17.08 -26.26
CA GLN A 8 38.22 18.24 -25.38
C GLN A 8 38.88 17.83 -24.03
N THR A 9 39.79 18.67 -23.50
CA THR A 9 40.55 18.58 -22.21
C THR A 9 39.83 19.30 -21.04
N ASN A 10 39.60 18.68 -19.86
CA ASN A 10 38.86 19.30 -18.72
C ASN A 10 39.62 19.29 -17.36
N THR A 11 40.37 20.36 -17.05
CA THR A 11 40.39 20.93 -15.68
C THR A 11 39.19 21.84 -15.62
N PHE A 12 38.40 21.75 -14.55
CA PHE A 12 37.29 22.67 -14.41
C PHE A 12 37.78 24.00 -13.81
N PRO A 13 37.26 25.12 -14.31
CA PRO A 13 37.45 26.43 -13.70
C PRO A 13 37.06 26.48 -12.20
N THR A 14 37.08 27.66 -11.57
CA THR A 14 36.40 27.86 -10.25
C THR A 14 34.91 27.48 -10.26
N SER A 15 34.41 27.14 -11.46
CA SER A 15 33.17 26.47 -11.85
C SER A 15 33.45 25.18 -12.66
N GLY A 16 32.63 24.13 -12.52
CA GLY A 16 32.61 22.91 -13.36
C GLY A 16 32.54 21.59 -12.58
N ASN A 17 32.28 20.47 -13.27
CA ASN A 17 31.77 19.22 -12.69
C ASN A 17 32.75 18.05 -12.76
N VAL A 18 32.90 17.30 -11.68
CA VAL A 18 34.00 16.39 -11.34
C VAL A 18 33.70 14.91 -11.64
N GLY A 19 34.68 14.15 -12.11
CA GLY A 19 34.60 12.71 -12.33
C GLY A 19 35.36 11.98 -11.28
N ILE A 20 34.69 11.08 -10.59
CA ILE A 20 35.28 10.22 -9.58
C ILE A 20 35.18 8.80 -10.09
N GLY A 21 36.23 8.03 -9.88
CA GLY A 21 36.24 6.58 -10.09
C GLY A 21 36.22 6.16 -11.55
N THR A 22 35.55 6.90 -12.41
CA THR A 22 35.91 7.04 -13.80
C THR A 22 36.60 8.38 -13.90
N MET A 23 37.53 8.52 -14.81
CA MET A 23 38.04 9.85 -15.14
C MET A 23 36.98 10.69 -15.91
N ASN A 24 35.68 10.32 -15.85
CA ASN A 24 34.47 10.89 -16.50
C ASN A 24 33.29 11.26 -15.51
N PRO A 25 33.17 12.52 -15.03
CA PRO A 25 32.05 13.14 -14.23
C PRO A 25 30.57 12.91 -14.61
N GLY A 26 29.60 13.30 -13.75
CA GLY A 26 28.14 13.23 -14.09
C GLY A 26 27.05 13.74 -13.10
N ALA A 27 27.33 14.08 -11.83
CA ALA A 27 26.53 15.03 -11.01
C ALA A 27 27.37 16.33 -10.95
N ASN A 28 27.53 17.10 -9.85
CA ASN A 28 28.74 17.96 -9.75
C ASN A 28 30.06 17.14 -9.92
N LEU A 29 29.99 15.83 -10.26
CA LEU A 29 30.50 14.69 -9.52
C LEU A 29 29.99 13.33 -10.12
N SER A 30 30.69 12.51 -10.94
CA SER A 30 30.35 11.06 -11.28
C SER A 30 31.10 10.01 -10.49
N PHE A 31 30.74 8.72 -10.66
CA PHE A 31 31.40 7.49 -10.18
C PHE A 31 31.55 6.37 -11.31
N LYS A 32 32.59 5.48 -11.36
CA LYS A 32 32.73 4.15 -12.14
C LYS A 32 32.18 2.79 -11.53
N SER A 33 31.17 2.15 -12.15
CA SER A 33 30.47 0.87 -11.80
C SER A 33 29.59 0.79 -10.53
N VAL A 34 28.26 0.68 -10.75
CA VAL A 34 27.16 0.79 -9.78
C VAL A 34 26.56 -0.59 -9.50
N LEU A 35 27.25 -1.45 -8.75
CA LEU A 35 26.80 -2.82 -8.52
C LEU A 35 26.75 -3.14 -7.03
N ASP A 36 25.62 -3.70 -6.59
CA ASP A 36 25.50 -4.43 -5.32
C ASP A 36 26.35 -5.70 -5.43
N GLY A 37 27.66 -5.61 -5.19
CA GLY A 37 28.50 -6.81 -5.25
C GLY A 37 30.03 -6.66 -5.16
N SER A 38 30.67 -5.55 -5.58
CA SER A 38 32.11 -5.31 -5.25
C SER A 38 32.78 -4.03 -5.80
N ASP A 39 32.19 -3.26 -6.73
CA ASP A 39 32.79 -2.00 -7.23
C ASP A 39 31.88 -0.78 -6.99
N ALA A 40 32.46 0.39 -6.69
CA ALA A 40 31.78 1.55 -6.10
C ALA A 40 31.41 2.69 -7.09
N SER A 41 30.13 2.81 -7.57
CA SER A 41 29.54 3.96 -8.34
C SER A 41 28.03 4.15 -8.44
N GLY A 42 27.57 5.29 -9.00
CA GLY A 42 26.18 5.62 -9.40
C GLY A 42 26.00 7.03 -9.95
N ILE A 43 25.42 7.21 -11.17
CA ILE A 43 25.05 8.48 -11.89
C ILE A 43 23.95 8.29 -12.97
N THR A 44 23.15 9.34 -13.21
CA THR A 44 21.93 9.42 -14.07
C THR A 44 22.20 9.65 -15.58
N TRP A 45 21.34 9.12 -16.50
CA TRP A 45 21.62 8.92 -17.95
C TRP A 45 20.59 9.53 -18.96
N TYR A 46 21.03 9.80 -20.21
CA TYR A 46 20.25 10.25 -21.39
C TYR A 46 19.60 9.09 -22.17
N SER A 47 18.30 9.22 -22.53
CA SER A 47 17.48 8.27 -23.31
C SER A 47 16.85 8.97 -24.53
N PRO A 48 16.72 8.34 -25.73
CA PRO A 48 15.99 8.93 -26.87
C PRO A 48 14.49 9.14 -26.57
N ARG A 49 13.99 8.53 -25.49
CA ARG A 49 12.71 8.83 -24.84
C ARG A 49 13.00 9.57 -23.52
N SER A 50 13.22 10.87 -23.60
CA SER A 50 13.82 11.74 -22.56
C SER A 50 13.10 11.83 -21.21
N LEU A 51 11.98 11.12 -20.99
CA LEU A 51 11.16 11.22 -19.77
C LEU A 51 10.98 9.88 -19.02
N ALA A 52 11.50 8.75 -19.52
CA ALA A 52 11.27 7.44 -18.91
C ALA A 52 12.17 7.14 -17.68
N TYR A 53 13.33 7.81 -17.59
CA TYR A 53 14.33 7.63 -16.54
C TYR A 53 14.94 8.99 -16.16
N GLY A 54 14.58 9.57 -15.01
CA GLY A 54 15.12 10.86 -14.59
C GLY A 54 14.54 11.46 -13.30
N ILE A 55 15.30 12.42 -12.75
CA ILE A 55 14.88 13.34 -11.68
C ILE A 55 14.60 14.69 -12.34
N CYS A 56 13.33 15.09 -12.44
CA CYS A 56 12.91 16.31 -13.13
C CYS A 56 11.90 17.09 -12.29
N LYS A 57 11.62 18.33 -12.67
CA LYS A 57 10.50 19.07 -12.08
C LYS A 57 9.20 18.75 -12.81
N THR A 58 8.05 18.85 -12.14
CA THR A 58 6.75 18.78 -12.79
C THR A 58 6.54 19.96 -13.77
N ALA A 59 5.70 19.77 -14.79
CA ALA A 59 5.40 20.82 -15.78
C ALA A 59 4.67 22.02 -15.14
N GLY A 60 4.94 23.24 -15.60
CA GLY A 60 4.32 24.48 -15.10
C GLY A 60 5.21 25.73 -15.23
N ILE A 61 4.58 26.91 -15.21
CA ILE A 61 5.27 28.22 -15.20
C ILE A 61 5.90 28.43 -13.82
N TRP A 62 7.08 29.05 -13.77
CA TRP A 62 7.71 29.47 -12.52
C TRP A 62 7.03 30.73 -11.97
N ASP A 63 5.89 30.53 -11.31
CA ASP A 63 5.12 31.58 -10.66
C ASP A 63 4.92 31.22 -9.18
N ALA A 64 5.56 32.00 -8.31
CA ALA A 64 5.53 31.84 -6.86
C ALA A 64 4.12 32.02 -6.26
N SER A 65 3.18 32.59 -7.00
CA SER A 65 1.81 32.83 -6.55
C SER A 65 0.83 31.70 -6.90
N LEU A 66 1.18 30.76 -7.80
CA LEU A 66 0.23 29.79 -8.35
C LEU A 66 0.71 28.33 -8.44
N ASN A 67 2.02 28.02 -8.42
CA ASN A 67 2.49 26.65 -8.73
C ASN A 67 3.66 26.18 -7.85
N TYR A 68 3.39 25.25 -6.93
CA TYR A 68 4.46 24.47 -6.27
C TYR A 68 4.94 23.38 -7.23
N GLN A 69 5.98 23.66 -8.02
CA GLN A 69 6.63 22.63 -8.83
C GLN A 69 7.20 21.54 -7.90
N GLN A 70 6.95 20.28 -8.22
CA GLN A 70 7.41 19.15 -7.41
C GLN A 70 8.63 18.50 -8.05
N LEU A 71 9.49 17.91 -7.23
CA LEU A 71 10.52 16.98 -7.70
C LEU A 71 9.84 15.67 -8.11
N GLN A 72 10.00 15.27 -9.36
CA GLN A 72 9.52 14.03 -9.93
C GLN A 72 10.68 13.06 -10.13
N LEU A 73 10.50 11.84 -9.62
CA LEU A 73 11.40 10.71 -9.79
C LEU A 73 10.73 9.69 -10.73
N SER A 74 11.22 9.54 -11.97
CA SER A 74 10.62 8.66 -12.99
C SER A 74 11.58 7.54 -13.40
N TRP A 75 11.15 6.28 -13.30
CA TRP A 75 11.90 5.09 -13.71
C TRP A 75 10.93 4.03 -14.22
N GLU A 76 11.11 3.54 -15.45
CA GLU A 76 10.23 2.53 -16.07
C GLU A 76 10.22 1.18 -15.34
N THR A 77 11.33 0.83 -14.67
CA THR A 77 11.46 -0.39 -13.86
C THR A 77 11.12 -0.20 -12.37
N GLY A 78 10.84 1.03 -11.94
CA GLY A 78 10.59 1.35 -10.52
C GLY A 78 11.81 1.86 -9.75
N ILE A 79 11.61 2.12 -8.46
CA ILE A 79 12.59 2.72 -7.54
C ILE A 79 12.72 1.78 -6.33
N VAL A 80 13.95 1.37 -6.01
CA VAL A 80 14.28 0.70 -4.75
C VAL A 80 14.86 1.76 -3.81
N LEU A 81 14.19 1.97 -2.68
CA LEU A 81 14.73 2.75 -1.57
C LEU A 81 15.23 1.75 -0.54
N ASP A 82 16.54 1.63 -0.41
CA ASP A 82 17.19 0.76 0.57
C ASP A 82 17.54 1.58 1.82
N PRO A 83 16.63 1.67 2.82
CA PRO A 83 17.00 2.27 4.08
C PRO A 83 18.07 1.38 4.72
N GLY A 84 19.15 1.98 5.23
CA GLY A 84 20.16 1.22 5.95
C GLY A 84 19.57 0.39 7.12
N SER A 85 20.39 -0.45 7.74
CA SER A 85 19.95 -1.30 8.86
C SER A 85 20.69 -1.02 10.17
N LEU A 86 21.69 -0.14 10.14
CA LEU A 86 22.69 -0.02 11.21
C LEU A 86 22.31 0.95 12.34
N TYR A 87 21.39 1.89 12.10
CA TYR A 87 21.05 2.96 13.06
C TYR A 87 19.55 3.26 13.12
N GLY A 88 19.07 3.78 14.26
CA GLY A 88 17.64 4.07 14.50
C GLY A 88 17.01 5.15 13.60
N LYS A 89 17.77 5.75 12.68
CA LYS A 89 17.27 6.67 11.64
C LYS A 89 17.32 6.07 10.22
N SER A 90 17.49 4.77 10.11
CA SER A 90 17.56 4.10 8.82
C SER A 90 16.15 3.73 8.37
N TYR A 91 15.45 4.71 7.84
CA TYR A 91 14.11 4.58 7.29
C TYR A 91 13.89 5.65 6.21
N VAL A 92 12.86 5.46 5.40
CA VAL A 92 12.37 6.52 4.50
C VAL A 92 11.31 7.31 5.25
N ASP A 93 11.62 8.54 5.62
CA ASP A 93 10.66 9.46 6.23
C ASP A 93 9.84 10.17 5.14
N ILE A 94 8.53 10.29 5.35
CA ILE A 94 7.65 11.04 4.46
C ILE A 94 6.99 12.15 5.28
N GLN A 95 7.51 13.37 5.13
CA GLN A 95 7.00 14.54 5.83
C GLN A 95 5.99 15.29 4.96
N GLY A 96 4.91 15.79 5.58
CA GLY A 96 3.83 16.50 4.90
C GLY A 96 2.61 15.61 4.65
N ALA A 97 2.03 15.67 3.45
CA ALA A 97 0.75 15.03 3.14
C ALA A 97 0.77 13.48 3.03
N GLY A 98 1.93 12.84 3.22
CA GLY A 98 2.08 11.39 3.29
C GLY A 98 2.25 10.67 1.95
N LEU A 99 2.21 9.33 2.00
CA LEU A 99 2.34 8.45 0.84
C LEU A 99 1.01 8.32 0.08
N ARG A 100 1.03 8.52 -1.24
CA ARG A 100 -0.13 8.31 -2.11
C ARG A 100 0.15 7.23 -3.15
N VAL A 101 -0.65 6.17 -3.14
CA VAL A 101 -0.61 5.08 -4.14
C VAL A 101 -1.84 5.19 -5.04
N THR A 102 -1.66 5.65 -6.29
CA THR A 102 -2.77 5.87 -7.23
C THR A 102 -3.06 4.66 -8.13
N SER A 103 -2.12 3.72 -8.24
CA SER A 103 -2.26 2.48 -9.00
C SER A 103 -1.40 1.37 -8.38
N GLY A 104 -1.66 0.12 -8.75
CA GLY A 104 -0.98 -1.03 -8.14
C GLY A 104 -1.50 -1.37 -6.73
N ASN A 105 -0.69 -2.10 -5.96
CA ASN A 105 -0.98 -2.58 -4.61
C ASN A 105 0.20 -2.26 -3.68
N LEU A 106 -0.07 -2.00 -2.39
CA LEU A 106 0.94 -1.76 -1.36
C LEU A 106 1.13 -3.01 -0.50
N GLY A 107 2.35 -3.56 -0.50
CA GLY A 107 2.77 -4.65 0.38
C GLY A 107 3.61 -4.14 1.55
N ILE A 108 3.30 -4.57 2.77
CA ILE A 108 4.10 -4.31 3.97
C ILE A 108 4.51 -5.66 4.57
N GLY A 109 5.80 -5.96 4.58
CA GLY A 109 6.33 -7.27 5.03
C GLY A 109 6.02 -8.44 4.09
N THR A 110 5.53 -8.16 2.87
CA THR A 110 5.24 -9.17 1.84
C THR A 110 5.40 -8.56 0.44
N VAL A 111 5.82 -9.40 -0.51
CA VAL A 111 5.80 -9.08 -1.95
C VAL A 111 4.56 -9.63 -2.65
N ASP A 112 3.95 -10.69 -2.10
CA ASP A 112 2.69 -11.23 -2.58
C ASP A 112 1.53 -10.49 -1.90
N THR A 113 0.82 -9.69 -2.69
CA THR A 113 -0.35 -8.92 -2.23
C THR A 113 -1.65 -9.70 -2.35
N LYS A 114 -1.65 -10.89 -2.97
CA LYS A 114 -2.84 -11.72 -3.23
C LYS A 114 -4.02 -10.95 -3.86
N GLY A 115 -3.70 -9.92 -4.66
CA GLY A 115 -4.69 -9.05 -5.30
C GLY A 115 -5.29 -7.95 -4.41
N TYR A 116 -4.94 -7.87 -3.12
CA TYR A 116 -5.41 -6.81 -2.23
C TYR A 116 -4.67 -5.50 -2.46
N LYS A 117 -5.38 -4.37 -2.35
CA LYS A 117 -4.79 -3.03 -2.49
C LYS A 117 -3.79 -2.68 -1.40
N LEU A 118 -4.00 -3.21 -0.19
CA LEU A 118 -3.06 -3.17 0.93
C LEU A 118 -2.94 -4.57 1.51
N ALA A 119 -1.75 -5.15 1.47
CA ALA A 119 -1.44 -6.45 2.08
C ALA A 119 -0.35 -6.26 3.13
N VAL A 120 -0.64 -6.67 4.36
CA VAL A 120 0.29 -6.54 5.50
C VAL A 120 0.55 -7.91 6.08
N ASN A 121 1.80 -8.37 6.02
CA ASN A 121 2.25 -9.55 6.74
C ASN A 121 2.75 -9.11 8.13
N GLY A 122 1.79 -8.85 9.00
CA GLY A 122 2.05 -8.29 10.32
C GLY A 122 0.78 -7.76 10.97
N LYS A 123 0.92 -7.09 12.11
CA LYS A 123 -0.20 -6.47 12.83
C LYS A 123 -0.37 -5.02 12.41
N ILE A 124 -1.62 -4.59 12.24
CA ILE A 124 -1.99 -3.20 11.99
C ILE A 124 -2.62 -2.64 13.26
N ARG A 125 -2.21 -1.43 13.67
CA ARG A 125 -2.87 -0.64 14.73
C ARG A 125 -3.51 0.59 14.09
N ALA A 126 -4.79 0.78 14.35
CA ALA A 126 -5.55 1.95 13.91
C ALA A 126 -6.45 2.42 15.05
N HIS A 127 -6.76 3.72 15.08
CA HIS A 127 -7.80 4.23 15.99
C HIS A 127 -9.20 3.86 15.49
N GLU A 128 -9.41 3.90 14.16
CA GLU A 128 -10.68 3.59 13.53
C GLU A 128 -10.47 2.92 12.17
N ILE A 129 -11.36 2.00 11.80
CA ILE A 129 -11.44 1.39 10.47
C ILE A 129 -12.90 1.48 10.00
N LYS A 130 -13.14 2.24 8.93
CA LYS A 130 -14.43 2.28 8.25
C LYS A 130 -14.45 1.24 7.13
N VAL A 131 -15.40 0.32 7.18
CA VAL A 131 -15.61 -0.70 6.14
C VAL A 131 -16.92 -0.42 5.42
N GLU A 132 -16.86 -0.21 4.11
CA GLU A 132 -18.03 0.01 3.28
C GLU A 132 -18.41 -1.30 2.60
N ILE A 133 -19.60 -1.81 2.92
CA ILE A 133 -20.13 -3.06 2.38
C ILE A 133 -21.34 -2.70 1.52
N ALA A 134 -21.33 -3.05 0.24
CA ALA A 134 -22.40 -2.69 -0.70
C ALA A 134 -23.76 -3.32 -0.35
N ASN A 135 -23.75 -4.53 0.21
CA ASN A 135 -24.95 -5.30 0.52
C ASN A 135 -24.98 -5.69 2.00
N LEU A 136 -25.45 -4.76 2.84
CA LEU A 136 -25.78 -5.10 4.22
C LEU A 136 -27.07 -5.92 4.23
N PRO A 137 -27.12 -7.08 4.90
CA PRO A 137 -28.33 -7.91 4.92
C PRO A 137 -29.42 -7.26 5.79
N ASP A 138 -30.36 -6.53 5.19
CA ASP A 138 -31.54 -5.92 5.85
C ASP A 138 -32.85 -6.66 5.51
N TYR A 139 -32.82 -8.00 5.54
CA TYR A 139 -33.99 -8.83 5.23
C TYR A 139 -34.54 -9.58 6.43
N VAL A 140 -33.88 -9.51 7.59
CA VAL A 140 -34.32 -10.23 8.79
C VAL A 140 -35.66 -9.66 9.29
N PHE A 141 -35.93 -8.37 9.05
CA PHE A 141 -37.20 -7.73 9.43
C PHE A 141 -38.26 -7.72 8.31
N ALA A 142 -38.02 -8.40 7.18
CA ALA A 142 -39.02 -8.51 6.13
C ALA A 142 -40.30 -9.22 6.64
N LYS A 143 -41.47 -8.80 6.15
CA LYS A 143 -42.77 -9.33 6.63
C LYS A 143 -42.92 -10.84 6.43
N ASP A 144 -42.30 -11.37 5.39
CA ASP A 144 -42.29 -12.78 5.00
C ASP A 144 -41.07 -13.55 5.53
N TYR A 145 -40.22 -12.91 6.35
CA TYR A 145 -39.05 -13.55 6.93
C TYR A 145 -39.47 -14.68 7.89
N LYS A 146 -39.12 -15.91 7.51
CA LYS A 146 -39.33 -17.08 8.35
C LYS A 146 -38.23 -17.15 9.41
N LEU A 147 -38.57 -16.78 10.64
CA LEU A 147 -37.68 -16.92 11.78
C LEU A 147 -37.31 -18.41 11.95
N PRO A 148 -36.01 -18.77 11.84
CA PRO A 148 -35.59 -20.17 11.98
C PRO A 148 -35.94 -20.75 13.37
N SER A 149 -35.96 -22.07 13.49
CA SER A 149 -36.09 -22.71 14.81
C SER A 149 -34.76 -22.65 15.56
N LEU A 150 -34.81 -22.54 16.89
CA LEU A 150 -33.63 -22.67 17.75
C LEU A 150 -33.19 -24.12 17.98
N LYS A 151 -33.95 -25.13 17.54
CA LYS A 151 -33.63 -26.56 17.77
C LYS A 151 -32.23 -26.95 17.29
N GLU A 152 -31.88 -26.59 16.06
CA GLU A 152 -30.57 -26.89 15.47
C GLU A 152 -29.39 -26.27 16.25
N PRO A 153 -29.38 -24.95 16.56
CA PRO A 153 -28.31 -24.38 17.38
C PRO A 153 -28.30 -24.94 18.81
N THR A 154 -29.46 -25.25 19.41
CA THR A 154 -29.51 -25.89 20.74
C THR A 154 -28.85 -27.26 20.72
N GLN A 155 -29.16 -28.09 19.71
CA GLN A 155 -28.54 -29.40 19.55
C GLN A 155 -27.03 -29.28 19.32
N HIS A 156 -26.60 -28.33 18.48
CA HIS A 156 -25.18 -28.08 18.26
C HIS A 156 -24.45 -27.64 19.54
N ILE A 157 -25.04 -26.77 20.35
CA ILE A 157 -24.47 -26.36 21.65
C ILE A 157 -24.39 -27.57 22.60
N GLN A 158 -25.41 -28.42 22.63
CA GLN A 158 -25.41 -29.63 23.48
C GLN A 158 -24.33 -30.64 23.05
N GLU A 159 -24.11 -30.80 21.75
CA GLU A 159 -23.15 -31.77 21.21
C GLU A 159 -21.70 -31.24 21.17
N LYS A 160 -21.50 -29.94 20.92
CA LYS A 160 -20.18 -29.33 20.65
C LYS A 160 -19.73 -28.33 21.72
N GLY A 161 -20.62 -27.89 22.61
CA GLY A 161 -20.30 -26.94 23.69
C GLY A 161 -20.10 -25.49 23.24
N HIS A 162 -20.27 -25.17 21.95
CA HIS A 162 -20.18 -23.81 21.42
C HIS A 162 -21.17 -23.60 20.27
N LEU A 163 -21.37 -22.35 19.84
CA LEU A 163 -22.16 -22.03 18.65
C LEU A 163 -21.38 -22.37 17.35
N PRO A 164 -22.08 -22.58 16.22
CA PRO A 164 -21.42 -22.77 14.92
C PRO A 164 -20.58 -21.52 14.56
N GLY A 165 -19.28 -21.73 14.32
CA GLY A 165 -18.37 -20.63 13.98
C GLY A 165 -16.87 -20.85 14.23
N GLU A 166 -16.41 -22.04 14.62
CA GLU A 166 -14.97 -22.27 14.91
C GLU A 166 -14.08 -22.50 13.67
N GLU A 167 -14.65 -22.78 12.50
CA GLU A 167 -13.88 -23.04 11.26
C GLU A 167 -13.14 -21.82 10.69
N ILE A 168 -13.27 -20.65 11.32
CA ILE A 168 -12.77 -19.38 10.80
C ILE A 168 -11.24 -19.24 11.00
N LYS A 169 -10.60 -20.09 11.82
CA LYS A 169 -9.17 -19.96 12.14
C LYS A 169 -8.21 -20.22 10.97
N ALA A 170 -8.61 -20.99 9.96
CA ALA A 170 -7.70 -21.43 8.89
C ALA A 170 -7.57 -20.44 7.72
N ASN A 171 -8.64 -19.68 7.40
CA ASN A 171 -8.72 -18.90 6.15
C ASN A 171 -8.65 -17.38 6.34
N GLY A 172 -8.41 -16.92 7.57
CA GLY A 172 -8.49 -15.51 7.92
C GLY A 172 -9.95 -15.02 7.97
N ILE A 173 -10.12 -13.77 8.42
CA ILE A 173 -11.42 -13.19 8.72
C ILE A 173 -11.61 -11.90 7.93
N ASN A 174 -12.69 -11.81 7.15
CA ASN A 174 -13.12 -10.52 6.62
C ASN A 174 -13.89 -9.74 7.69
N LEU A 175 -13.31 -8.62 8.14
CA LEU A 175 -13.88 -7.76 9.19
C LEU A 175 -15.31 -7.30 8.86
N GLY A 176 -15.56 -6.92 7.61
CA GLY A 176 -16.89 -6.49 7.17
C GLY A 176 -17.90 -7.64 7.21
N GLU A 177 -17.50 -8.82 6.74
CA GLU A 177 -18.38 -10.00 6.74
C GLU A 177 -18.74 -10.45 8.16
N ILE A 178 -17.79 -10.42 9.10
CA ILE A 178 -18.09 -10.71 10.50
C ILE A 178 -19.04 -9.68 11.08
N ASN A 179 -18.81 -8.38 10.85
CA ASN A 179 -19.71 -7.35 11.35
C ASN A 179 -21.12 -7.51 10.78
N ALA A 180 -21.27 -7.84 9.49
CA ALA A 180 -22.56 -8.13 8.89
C ALA A 180 -23.22 -9.40 9.47
N LYS A 181 -22.46 -10.47 9.70
CA LYS A 181 -22.97 -11.70 10.35
C LYS A 181 -23.39 -11.44 11.79
N LEU A 182 -22.63 -10.63 12.54
CA LEU A 182 -22.95 -10.23 13.91
C LEU A 182 -24.24 -9.40 13.93
N LEU A 183 -24.38 -8.44 13.02
CA LEU A 183 -25.61 -7.65 12.87
C LEU A 183 -26.83 -8.54 12.62
N LYS A 184 -26.75 -9.44 11.62
CA LYS A 184 -27.81 -10.41 11.34
C LYS A 184 -28.18 -11.28 12.56
N LYS A 185 -27.18 -11.67 13.37
CA LYS A 185 -27.42 -12.41 14.61
C LYS A 185 -28.14 -11.57 15.66
N MET A 186 -27.79 -10.29 15.81
CA MET A 186 -28.50 -9.35 16.70
C MET A 186 -29.95 -9.16 16.27
N GLU A 187 -30.22 -8.99 14.97
CA GLU A 187 -31.58 -8.83 14.45
C GLU A 187 -32.45 -10.07 14.70
N LYS A 188 -31.91 -11.27 14.45
CA LYS A 188 -32.59 -12.53 14.77
C LYS A 188 -32.89 -12.64 16.27
N LEU A 189 -31.92 -12.28 17.11
CA LEU A 189 -32.10 -12.29 18.56
C LEU A 189 -33.25 -11.35 18.98
N THR A 190 -33.32 -10.16 18.38
CA THR A 190 -34.43 -9.21 18.59
C THR A 190 -35.78 -9.82 18.21
N LEU A 191 -35.88 -10.53 17.08
CA LEU A 191 -37.11 -11.23 16.70
C LEU A 191 -37.53 -12.31 17.70
N TYR A 192 -36.58 -13.13 18.18
CA TYR A 192 -36.87 -14.12 19.22
C TYR A 192 -37.35 -13.47 20.52
N MET A 193 -36.75 -12.34 20.92
CA MET A 193 -37.18 -11.59 22.12
C MET A 193 -38.60 -11.04 21.95
N ILE A 194 -38.96 -10.53 20.77
CA ILE A 194 -40.32 -10.09 20.45
C ILE A 194 -41.30 -11.27 20.53
N GLU A 195 -40.95 -12.44 19.97
CA GLU A 195 -41.80 -13.64 20.02
C GLU A 195 -41.98 -14.15 21.46
N LEU A 196 -40.90 -14.16 22.25
CA LEU A 196 -40.93 -14.58 23.65
C LEU A 196 -41.82 -13.64 24.49
N LYS A 197 -41.67 -12.32 24.31
CA LYS A 197 -42.53 -11.33 24.99
C LYS A 197 -44.00 -11.54 24.66
N LYS A 198 -44.34 -11.75 23.38
CA LYS A 198 -45.71 -12.07 22.96
C LYS A 198 -46.26 -13.36 23.56
N LYS A 199 -45.41 -14.35 23.85
CA LYS A 199 -45.82 -15.60 24.52
C LYS A 199 -46.06 -15.39 26.02
N ASN A 200 -45.28 -14.52 26.67
CA ASN A 200 -45.41 -14.24 28.10
C ASN A 200 -46.51 -13.23 28.44
N GLU A 201 -46.95 -12.42 27.47
CA GLU A 201 -48.09 -11.49 27.61
C GLU A 201 -49.45 -12.15 27.27
N ARG A 202 -49.46 -13.45 26.98
CA ARG A 202 -50.66 -14.28 26.81
C ARG A 202 -50.91 -15.11 28.06
#